data_AF-A0A451BML6-F1
#
_entry.id   AF-A0A451BML6-F1
#
_cell.length_a   1.000
_cell.length_b   1.000
_cell.length_c   1.000
_cell.angle_alpha   90.00
_cell.angle_beta   90.00
_cell.angle_gamma   90.00
#
_symmetry.space_group_name_H-M   'P 1'
#
loop_
_entity.id
_entity.type
_entity.pdbx_description
1 polymer ?
#
loop_
_entity_poly.entity_id
_entity_poly.type
_entity_poly.pdbx_seq_one_letter_code
_entity_poly.pdbx_strand_id
1 'polypeptide(L)'
;MGLALEHLMGEIDQSVRRGSAERKGDWKPAVFFMTDGKPTDEMEKAARKWRNHYTSKVNLIAIGLGAYADTDALKRFADEVIRYDGGTEEDFRKFVRWISASVSSMSVAIRDGGERKGLPVSLDKAEGVLKPAGSTVRVDEDVVVVVGKCQRTKRPYLLKYERLSSVLGNEVPETSIPEIYREAYQVTEGFAIDESYFDWSDSREVNASVEMNRLVGGMPCPQCGGAFSMTVCGCGGVFCTNGPGVQTCPWCGKSGEVSEVTTDTPSISIKRSSG
;
A
#
# COMPACT_ATOMS: atom_id res chain seq x y z
N MET A 1 20.82 4.17 -12.32
CA MET A 1 20.82 4.37 -10.86
C MET A 1 22.24 4.35 -10.27
N GLY A 2 23.08 3.36 -10.58
CA GLY A 2 24.48 3.33 -10.15
C GLY A 2 25.25 4.60 -10.51
N LEU A 3 25.16 5.04 -11.77
CA LEU A 3 25.80 6.29 -12.21
C LEU A 3 25.24 7.54 -11.50
N ALA A 4 23.94 7.54 -11.17
CA ALA A 4 23.33 8.66 -10.45
C ALA A 4 23.86 8.76 -9.01
N LEU A 5 24.06 7.63 -8.33
CA LEU A 5 24.72 7.60 -7.02
C LEU A 5 26.18 8.07 -7.12
N GLU A 6 26.91 7.68 -8.16
CA GLU A 6 28.28 8.14 -8.38
C GLU A 6 28.34 9.65 -8.62
N HIS A 7 27.43 10.19 -9.43
CA HIS A 7 27.33 11.62 -9.65
C HIS A 7 26.99 12.37 -8.36
N LEU A 8 26.01 11.89 -7.59
CA LEU A 8 25.65 12.45 -6.29
C LEU A 8 26.83 12.46 -5.32
N MET A 9 27.60 11.36 -5.24
CA MET A 9 28.81 11.30 -4.43
C MET A 9 29.83 12.37 -4.84
N GLY A 10 30.04 12.54 -6.15
CA GLY A 10 30.93 13.57 -6.68
C GLY A 10 30.47 14.99 -6.34
N GLU A 11 29.17 15.27 -6.46
CA GLU A 11 28.59 16.56 -6.08
C GLU A 11 28.73 16.84 -4.59
N ILE A 12 28.52 15.84 -3.73
CA ILE A 12 28.74 15.98 -2.29
C ILE A 12 30.19 16.36 -1.99
N ASP A 13 31.16 15.67 -2.61
CA ASP A 13 32.57 15.92 -2.35
C ASP A 13 33.06 17.28 -2.84
N GLN A 14 32.44 17.84 -3.90
CA GLN A 14 32.79 19.14 -4.45
C GLN A 14 32.07 20.31 -3.76
N SER A 15 30.78 20.13 -3.44
CA SER A 15 29.90 21.23 -3.03
C SER A 15 29.80 21.38 -1.51
N VAL A 16 29.96 20.30 -0.74
CA VAL A 16 29.81 20.34 0.73
C VAL A 16 31.11 20.78 1.39
N ARG A 17 31.11 21.98 1.97
CA ARG A 17 32.29 22.55 2.62
C ARG A 17 32.29 22.20 4.10
N ARG A 18 33.17 21.28 4.52
CA ARG A 18 33.30 20.93 5.94
C ARG A 18 33.77 22.11 6.78
N GLY A 19 33.30 22.16 8.03
CA GLY A 19 33.75 23.17 8.98
C GLY A 19 35.22 23.01 9.35
N SER A 20 35.86 24.12 9.68
CA SER A 20 37.17 24.17 10.33
C SER A 20 37.03 24.74 11.74
N ALA A 21 38.13 24.77 12.52
CA ALA A 21 38.14 25.40 13.84
C ALA A 21 37.76 26.90 13.79
N GLU A 22 37.95 27.54 12.63
CA GLU A 22 37.75 28.99 12.44
C GLU A 22 36.44 29.31 11.71
N ARG A 23 35.84 28.35 11.01
CA ARG A 23 34.66 28.57 10.17
C ARG A 23 33.65 27.44 10.30
N LYS A 24 32.40 27.81 10.59
CA LYS A 24 31.25 26.90 10.47
C LYS A 24 31.08 26.48 9.00
N GLY A 25 31.12 25.17 8.75
CA GLY A 25 30.86 24.59 7.44
C GLY A 25 29.49 23.93 7.36
N ASP A 26 29.21 23.36 6.19
CA ASP A 26 28.01 22.61 5.89
C ASP A 26 27.96 21.32 6.72
N TRP A 27 26.78 21.00 7.23
CA TRP A 27 26.56 19.84 8.08
C TRP A 27 25.47 18.95 7.48
N LYS A 28 25.82 17.68 7.22
CA LYS A 28 24.96 16.59 6.72
C LYS A 28 23.83 17.06 5.78
N PRO A 29 24.10 17.29 4.47
CA PRO A 29 23.08 17.77 3.54
C PRO A 29 21.87 16.82 3.48
N ALA A 30 20.69 17.41 3.26
CA ALA A 30 19.47 16.67 3.00
C ALA A 30 19.44 16.21 1.54
N VAL A 31 19.26 14.92 1.31
CA VAL A 31 19.15 14.33 -0.03
C VAL A 31 17.84 13.57 -0.15
N PHE A 32 17.03 13.96 -1.13
CA PHE A 32 15.83 13.22 -1.52
C PHE A 32 16.11 12.51 -2.84
N PHE A 33 16.17 11.18 -2.81
CA PHE A 33 16.48 10.38 -4.00
C PHE A 33 15.21 9.72 -4.52
N MET A 34 14.70 10.20 -5.66
CA MET A 34 13.39 9.82 -6.20
C MET A 34 13.56 8.95 -7.47
N THR A 35 12.96 7.76 -7.49
CA THR A 35 13.02 6.81 -8.63
C THR A 35 11.95 5.73 -8.48
N ASP A 36 11.62 5.01 -9.54
CA ASP A 36 10.83 3.78 -9.50
C ASP A 36 11.60 2.57 -8.94
N GLY A 37 12.88 2.73 -8.60
CA GLY A 37 13.69 1.68 -7.96
C GLY A 37 14.16 0.57 -8.90
N LYS A 38 13.96 0.72 -10.22
CA LYS A 38 14.34 -0.29 -11.22
C LYS A 38 15.65 0.12 -11.90
N PRO A 39 16.83 -0.31 -11.38
CA PRO A 39 18.10 0.08 -11.97
C PRO A 39 18.26 -0.47 -13.39
N THR A 40 18.65 0.40 -14.32
CA THR A 40 19.02 0.03 -15.70
C THR A 40 20.52 -0.16 -15.89
N ASP A 41 21.30 0.04 -14.84
CA ASP A 41 22.76 -0.04 -14.78
C ASP A 41 23.21 -0.84 -13.54
N GLU A 42 24.51 -1.18 -13.50
CA GLU A 42 25.12 -1.89 -12.38
C GLU A 42 25.20 -1.00 -11.13
N MET A 43 24.25 -1.13 -10.21
CA MET A 43 24.18 -0.28 -9.01
C MET A 43 25.00 -0.78 -7.82
N GLU A 44 25.33 -2.06 -7.77
CA GLU A 44 25.89 -2.75 -6.61
C GLU A 44 27.19 -2.12 -6.09
N LYS A 45 28.09 -1.75 -7.01
CA LYS A 45 29.37 -1.12 -6.66
C LYS A 45 29.16 0.27 -6.05
N ALA A 46 28.30 1.08 -6.66
CA ALA A 46 27.98 2.42 -6.19
C ALA A 46 27.24 2.39 -4.84
N ALA A 47 26.27 1.47 -4.68
CA ALA A 47 25.54 1.27 -3.44
C ALA A 47 26.45 0.86 -2.27
N ARG A 48 27.40 -0.06 -2.49
CA ARG A 48 28.40 -0.42 -1.48
C ARG A 48 29.31 0.76 -1.12
N LYS A 49 29.80 1.50 -2.13
CA LYS A 49 30.61 2.71 -1.90
C LYS A 49 29.84 3.75 -1.09
N TRP A 50 28.57 3.95 -1.41
CA TRP A 50 27.67 4.84 -0.67
C TRP A 50 27.54 4.44 0.80
N ARG A 51 27.17 3.18 1.08
CA ARG A 51 27.02 2.63 2.43
C ARG A 51 28.27 2.83 3.28
N ASN A 52 29.43 2.55 2.70
CA ASN A 52 30.70 2.58 3.42
C ASN A 52 31.22 4.00 3.70
N HIS A 53 30.91 4.98 2.83
CA HIS A 53 31.59 6.27 2.85
C HIS A 53 30.69 7.50 2.92
N TYR A 54 29.39 7.39 2.64
CA TYR A 54 28.49 8.54 2.50
C TYR A 54 27.26 8.47 3.39
N THR A 55 26.78 7.29 3.81
CA THR A 55 25.62 7.17 4.71
C THR A 55 25.75 8.02 5.98
N SER A 56 26.93 8.10 6.59
CA SER A 56 27.16 8.93 7.78
C SER A 56 27.31 10.43 7.49
N LYS A 57 27.52 10.81 6.23
CA LYS A 57 27.81 12.18 5.79
C LYS A 57 26.57 12.94 5.34
N VAL A 58 25.46 12.27 5.05
CA VAL A 58 24.25 12.90 4.51
C VAL A 58 23.01 12.38 5.21
N ASN A 59 21.93 13.14 5.12
CA ASN A 59 20.61 12.68 5.51
C ASN A 59 19.84 12.30 4.24
N LEU A 60 19.92 11.04 3.85
CA LEU A 60 19.28 10.52 2.64
C LEU A 60 17.90 9.94 2.96
N ILE A 61 16.89 10.37 2.20
CA ILE A 61 15.57 9.73 2.14
C ILE A 61 15.36 9.27 0.69
N ALA A 62 15.26 7.96 0.50
CA ALA A 62 14.94 7.39 -0.80
C ALA A 62 13.42 7.24 -0.96
N ILE A 63 12.90 7.63 -2.12
CA ILE A 63 11.48 7.71 -2.40
C ILE A 63 11.18 6.89 -3.66
N GLY A 64 10.50 5.77 -3.47
CA GLY A 64 9.93 4.97 -4.55
C GLY A 64 8.74 5.69 -5.17
N LEU A 65 8.76 5.95 -6.47
CA LEU A 65 7.67 6.60 -7.19
C LEU A 65 6.72 5.58 -7.82
N GLY A 66 5.45 5.65 -7.43
CA GLY A 66 4.38 4.82 -7.98
C GLY A 66 4.18 3.51 -7.21
N ALA A 67 3.02 2.90 -7.45
CA ALA A 67 2.58 1.68 -6.78
C ALA A 67 3.60 0.52 -6.93
N TYR A 68 4.30 0.48 -8.07
CA TYR A 68 5.24 -0.57 -8.47
C TYR A 68 6.72 -0.26 -8.23
N ALA A 69 7.02 0.75 -7.40
CA ALA A 69 8.40 1.09 -7.11
C ALA A 69 9.11 -0.05 -6.36
N ASP A 70 10.28 -0.45 -6.85
CA ASP A 70 11.13 -1.43 -6.17
C ASP A 70 11.88 -0.75 -5.01
N THR A 71 11.24 -0.75 -3.85
CA THR A 71 11.84 -0.17 -2.63
C THR A 71 12.96 -1.03 -2.04
N ASP A 72 13.07 -2.31 -2.42
CA ASP A 72 14.13 -3.19 -1.92
C ASP A 72 15.48 -2.88 -2.58
N ALA A 73 15.47 -2.50 -3.85
CA ALA A 73 16.64 -1.91 -4.51
C ALA A 73 17.12 -0.63 -3.79
N LEU A 74 16.19 0.22 -3.33
CA LEU A 74 16.52 1.46 -2.61
C LEU A 74 17.12 1.19 -1.22
N LYS A 75 16.62 0.18 -0.50
CA LYS A 75 17.16 -0.24 0.80
C LYS A 75 18.61 -0.68 0.75
N ARG A 76 19.14 -1.03 -0.44
CA ARG A 76 20.57 -1.40 -0.59
C ARG A 76 21.50 -0.25 -0.21
N PHE A 77 21.09 1.01 -0.39
CA PHE A 77 21.92 2.18 -0.11
C PHE A 77 21.31 3.20 0.87
N ALA A 78 19.99 3.19 1.07
CA ALA A 78 19.30 4.10 1.98
C ALA A 78 18.76 3.38 3.23
N ASP A 79 18.83 4.05 4.38
CA ASP A 79 18.19 3.60 5.63
C ASP A 79 16.72 4.00 5.67
N GLU A 80 16.44 5.25 5.32
CA GLU A 80 15.07 5.78 5.23
C GLU A 80 14.56 5.61 3.80
N VAL A 81 13.59 4.70 3.62
CA VAL A 81 12.94 4.45 2.34
C VAL A 81 11.43 4.58 2.50
N ILE A 82 10.83 5.39 1.63
CA ILE A 82 9.39 5.63 1.59
C ILE A 82 8.89 5.45 0.16
N ARG A 83 7.58 5.30 -0.01
CA ARG A 83 6.92 5.20 -1.31
C ARG A 83 5.91 6.33 -1.45
N TYR A 84 5.91 6.99 -2.59
CA TYR A 84 4.88 7.91 -3.03
C TYR A 84 3.88 7.16 -3.92
N ASP A 85 2.61 7.20 -3.55
CA ASP A 85 1.52 6.48 -4.22
C ASP A 85 0.39 7.43 -4.67
N GLY A 86 0.71 8.73 -4.81
CA GLY A 86 -0.25 9.75 -5.21
C GLY A 86 -0.56 9.69 -6.70
N GLY A 87 -1.86 9.74 -7.03
CA GLY A 87 -2.35 9.70 -8.41
C GLY A 87 -2.88 11.04 -8.93
N THR A 88 -3.06 12.02 -8.04
CA THR A 88 -3.66 13.32 -8.38
C THR A 88 -2.69 14.49 -8.19
N GLU A 89 -3.01 15.64 -8.77
CA GLU A 89 -2.26 16.88 -8.54
C GLU A 89 -2.31 17.33 -7.08
N GLU A 90 -3.42 17.06 -6.38
CA GLU A 90 -3.56 17.34 -4.96
C GLU A 90 -2.59 16.48 -4.12
N ASP A 91 -2.45 15.20 -4.46
CA ASP A 91 -1.51 14.30 -3.79
C ASP A 91 -0.07 14.77 -3.98
N PHE A 92 0.27 15.22 -5.18
CA PHE A 92 1.59 15.78 -5.44
C PHE A 92 1.84 17.05 -4.60
N ARG A 93 0.83 17.92 -4.42
CA ARG A 93 0.93 19.08 -3.52
C ARG A 93 1.16 18.66 -2.07
N LYS A 94 0.46 17.62 -1.58
CA LYS A 94 0.66 17.05 -0.23
C LYS A 94 2.08 16.53 -0.07
N PHE A 95 2.60 15.83 -1.08
CA PHE A 95 3.97 15.36 -1.11
C PHE A 95 5.01 16.49 -1.04
N VAL A 96 4.85 17.55 -1.85
CA VAL A 96 5.76 18.71 -1.83
C VAL A 96 5.72 19.44 -0.48
N ARG A 97 4.54 19.55 0.15
CA ARG A 97 4.40 20.10 1.51
C ARG A 97 5.17 19.26 2.53
N TRP A 98 5.10 17.93 2.42
CA TRP A 98 5.86 17.03 3.28
C TRP A 98 7.38 17.16 3.10
N ILE A 99 7.88 17.29 1.86
CA ILE A 99 9.30 17.59 1.58
C ILE A 99 9.70 18.91 2.25
N SER A 100 8.91 19.95 2.08
CA SER A 100 9.19 21.28 2.64
C SER A 100 9.25 21.26 4.17
N ALA A 101 8.33 20.53 4.81
CA ALA A 101 8.34 20.32 6.25
C ALA A 101 9.56 19.51 6.70
N SER A 102 9.97 18.51 5.90
CA SER A 102 11.15 17.68 6.16
C SER A 102 12.43 18.50 6.14
N VAL A 103 12.64 19.32 5.12
CA VAL A 103 13.80 20.24 5.02
C VAL A 103 13.84 21.20 6.21
N SER A 104 12.69 21.78 6.57
CA SER A 104 12.58 22.69 7.71
C SER A 104 12.95 22.00 9.03
N SER A 105 12.41 20.80 9.25
CA SER A 105 12.69 19.99 10.44
C SER A 105 14.17 19.63 10.55
N MET A 106 14.79 19.20 9.44
CA MET A 106 16.20 18.81 9.39
C MET A 106 17.12 20.00 9.68
N SER A 107 16.75 21.19 9.20
CA SER A 107 17.51 22.42 9.44
C SER A 107 17.51 22.82 10.93
N VAL A 108 16.43 22.53 11.66
CA VAL A 108 16.32 22.85 13.10
C VAL A 108 17.14 21.88 13.96
N ALA A 109 17.16 20.57 13.67
CA ALA A 109 17.96 19.62 14.46
C ALA A 109 19.47 19.89 14.45
N ILE A 110 19.96 20.59 13.43
CA ILE A 110 21.36 21.03 13.34
C ILE A 110 21.72 22.00 14.48
N ARG A 111 20.75 22.71 15.08
CA ARG A 111 20.99 23.61 16.22
C ARG A 111 21.20 22.86 17.54
N ASP A 112 20.57 21.70 17.72
CA ASP A 112 20.52 20.99 19.01
C ASP A 112 21.54 19.85 19.14
N GLY A 113 22.39 19.62 18.13
CA GLY A 113 23.52 18.68 18.20
C GLY A 113 23.14 17.19 18.27
N GLY A 114 21.85 16.85 18.18
CA GLY A 114 21.37 15.47 18.23
C GLY A 114 21.47 14.74 16.89
N GLU A 115 21.98 13.50 16.90
CA GLU A 115 21.81 12.59 15.78
C GLU A 115 20.34 12.16 15.68
N ARG A 116 19.69 12.43 14.54
CA ARG A 116 18.35 11.91 14.26
C ARG A 116 18.44 10.52 13.64
N LYS A 117 17.71 9.58 14.24
CA LYS A 117 17.36 8.29 13.63
C LYS A 117 15.91 8.37 13.17
N GLY A 118 15.61 7.91 11.95
CA GLY A 118 14.25 7.94 11.40
C GLY A 118 13.94 9.17 10.54
N LEU A 119 12.73 9.18 9.99
CA LEU A 119 12.19 10.26 9.17
C LEU A 119 12.10 11.60 9.94
N PRO A 120 12.35 12.74 9.26
CA PRO A 120 12.34 14.07 9.89
C PRO A 120 10.93 14.56 10.23
N VAL A 121 9.90 13.99 9.61
CA VAL A 121 8.48 14.31 9.78
C VAL A 121 7.68 13.02 9.67
N SER A 122 6.65 12.84 10.51
CA SER A 122 5.74 11.68 10.42
C SER A 122 5.09 11.59 9.04
N LEU A 123 4.92 10.37 8.54
CA LEU A 123 4.20 10.09 7.28
C LEU A 123 2.72 10.45 7.37
N ASP A 124 2.12 10.48 8.56
CA ASP A 124 0.71 10.88 8.76
C ASP A 124 0.45 12.31 8.24
N LYS A 125 1.48 13.17 8.28
CA LYS A 125 1.40 14.54 7.76
C LYS A 125 1.36 14.61 6.23
N ALA A 126 1.60 13.50 5.55
CA ALA A 126 1.44 13.37 4.10
C ALA A 126 0.05 12.86 3.70
N GLU A 127 -0.89 12.77 4.65
CA GLU A 127 -2.31 12.49 4.40
C GLU A 127 -2.55 11.24 3.53
N GLY A 128 -1.77 10.18 3.78
CA GLY A 128 -1.90 8.87 3.09
C GLY A 128 -1.15 8.75 1.76
N VAL A 129 -0.56 9.84 1.25
CA VAL A 129 0.16 9.85 -0.04
C VAL A 129 1.53 9.18 0.05
N LEU A 130 2.13 9.15 1.25
CA LEU A 130 3.41 8.50 1.52
C LEU A 130 3.21 7.25 2.39
N LYS A 131 3.87 6.15 2.01
CA LYS A 131 3.82 4.85 2.70
C LYS A 131 5.25 4.39 3.04
N PRO A 132 5.46 3.60 4.12
CA PRO A 132 6.74 2.95 4.38
C PRO A 132 7.17 2.00 3.25
N ALA A 133 8.48 1.84 3.05
CA ALA A 133 9.05 0.86 2.12
C ALA A 133 8.72 -0.59 2.52
N GLY A 134 8.56 -1.47 1.54
CA GLY A 134 8.09 -2.84 1.78
C GLY A 134 6.59 -2.96 2.07
N SER A 135 5.81 -1.86 1.99
CA SER A 135 4.34 -1.92 1.89
C SER A 135 3.85 -2.45 0.52
N THR A 136 4.76 -3.03 -0.28
CA THR A 136 4.46 -3.83 -1.46
C THR A 136 3.87 -5.16 -1.02
N VAL A 137 2.64 -5.12 -0.54
CA VAL A 137 1.79 -6.26 -0.83
C VAL A 137 1.59 -6.20 -2.33
N ARG A 138 2.09 -7.20 -3.05
CA ARG A 138 1.69 -7.43 -4.44
C ARG A 138 0.22 -7.79 -4.37
N VAL A 139 -0.61 -6.78 -4.56
CA VAL A 139 -2.03 -6.98 -4.73
C VAL A 139 -2.17 -7.56 -6.13
N ASP A 140 -2.55 -8.82 -6.22
CA ASP A 140 -2.85 -9.45 -7.51
C ASP A 140 -3.98 -8.66 -8.19
N GLU A 141 -3.70 -7.96 -9.29
CA GLU A 141 -4.71 -7.15 -10.00
C GLU A 141 -5.74 -8.02 -10.73
N ASP A 142 -5.48 -9.32 -10.88
CA ASP A 142 -6.40 -10.24 -11.53
C ASP A 142 -7.24 -11.03 -10.52
N VAL A 143 -6.82 -11.09 -9.24
CA VAL A 143 -7.50 -11.88 -8.21
C VAL A 143 -7.74 -11.11 -6.91
N VAL A 144 -9.01 -10.96 -6.52
CA VAL A 144 -9.42 -10.44 -5.22
C VAL A 144 -9.85 -11.59 -4.31
N VAL A 145 -9.26 -11.68 -3.12
CA VAL A 145 -9.72 -12.62 -2.07
C VAL A 145 -10.27 -11.85 -0.88
N VAL A 146 -11.49 -12.21 -0.47
CA VAL A 146 -12.21 -11.60 0.65
C VAL A 146 -12.42 -12.64 1.74
N VAL A 147 -12.09 -12.27 2.98
CA VAL A 147 -12.38 -13.09 4.16
C VAL A 147 -13.75 -12.72 4.71
N GLY A 148 -14.65 -13.69 4.74
CA GLY A 148 -15.93 -13.59 5.44
C GLY A 148 -15.98 -14.45 6.68
N LYS A 149 -16.98 -14.22 7.55
CA LYS A 149 -17.27 -15.10 8.69
C LYS A 149 -18.73 -15.51 8.69
N CYS A 150 -18.98 -16.81 8.86
CA CYS A 150 -20.33 -17.33 8.80
C CYS A 150 -21.15 -16.85 10.01
N GLN A 151 -22.33 -16.31 9.77
CA GLN A 151 -23.23 -15.87 10.85
C GLN A 151 -23.69 -17.04 11.73
N ARG A 152 -23.93 -18.23 11.15
CA ARG A 152 -24.45 -19.41 11.86
C ARG A 152 -23.36 -20.19 12.59
N THR A 153 -22.30 -20.57 11.88
CA THR A 153 -21.23 -21.42 12.46
C THR A 153 -20.13 -20.62 13.14
N LYS A 154 -20.08 -19.30 12.91
CA LYS A 154 -18.99 -18.41 13.35
C LYS A 154 -17.62 -18.84 12.84
N ARG A 155 -17.55 -19.64 11.77
CA ARG A 155 -16.29 -20.04 11.12
C ARG A 155 -15.95 -19.12 9.94
N PRO A 156 -14.67 -18.82 9.70
CA PRO A 156 -14.24 -18.01 8.56
C PRO A 156 -14.48 -18.72 7.23
N TYR A 157 -14.54 -17.98 6.13
CA TYR A 157 -14.53 -18.49 4.77
C TYR A 157 -13.83 -17.50 3.84
N LEU A 158 -13.35 -17.99 2.70
CA LEU A 158 -12.78 -17.16 1.65
C LEU A 158 -13.73 -17.09 0.47
N LEU A 159 -13.77 -15.94 -0.17
CA LEU A 159 -14.39 -15.73 -1.48
C LEU A 159 -13.32 -15.25 -2.43
N LYS A 160 -13.15 -15.97 -3.53
CA LYS A 160 -12.20 -15.64 -4.59
C LYS A 160 -12.96 -15.02 -5.76
N TYR A 161 -12.45 -13.89 -6.20
CA TYR A 161 -12.96 -13.12 -7.31
C TYR A 161 -11.84 -12.98 -8.34
N GLU A 162 -12.15 -13.19 -9.60
CA GLU A 162 -11.21 -13.01 -10.71
C GLU A 162 -11.68 -11.86 -11.59
N ARG A 163 -10.75 -11.17 -12.24
CA ARG A 163 -11.07 -10.04 -13.11
C ARG A 163 -12.03 -10.48 -14.22
N LEU A 164 -13.11 -9.72 -14.43
CA LEU A 164 -14.19 -10.10 -15.34
C LEU A 164 -13.68 -10.35 -16.77
N SER A 165 -12.72 -9.56 -17.26
CA SER A 165 -12.09 -9.77 -18.57
C SER A 165 -11.37 -11.12 -18.67
N SER A 166 -10.71 -11.56 -17.60
CA SER A 166 -10.03 -12.86 -17.53
C SER A 166 -11.03 -14.02 -17.54
N VAL A 167 -12.19 -13.85 -16.90
CA VAL A 167 -13.27 -14.86 -16.87
C VAL A 167 -13.98 -14.98 -18.22
N LEU A 168 -14.24 -13.86 -18.91
CA LEU A 168 -14.87 -13.85 -20.23
C LEU A 168 -13.92 -14.33 -21.35
N GLY A 169 -12.62 -14.30 -21.11
CA GLY A 169 -11.60 -14.73 -22.06
C GLY A 169 -11.54 -13.88 -23.33
N ASN A 170 -10.82 -14.37 -24.35
CA ASN A 170 -10.63 -13.66 -25.63
C ASN A 170 -11.87 -13.65 -26.54
N GLU A 171 -12.99 -14.26 -26.11
CA GLU A 171 -14.20 -14.38 -26.92
C GLU A 171 -15.02 -13.08 -26.92
N VAL A 172 -14.85 -12.23 -25.90
CA VAL A 172 -15.52 -10.94 -25.77
C VAL A 172 -14.48 -9.83 -25.85
N PRO A 173 -14.48 -8.99 -26.91
CA PRO A 173 -13.59 -7.83 -26.97
C PRO A 173 -13.83 -6.91 -25.77
N GLU A 174 -12.78 -6.40 -25.12
CA GLU A 174 -12.90 -5.48 -23.98
C GLU A 174 -13.77 -4.25 -24.27
N THR A 175 -13.85 -3.84 -25.54
CA THR A 175 -14.71 -2.75 -26.03
C THR A 175 -16.21 -3.05 -25.90
N SER A 176 -16.59 -4.31 -25.76
CA SER A 176 -17.96 -4.79 -25.59
C SER A 176 -18.38 -4.85 -24.12
N ILE A 177 -17.44 -4.74 -23.18
CA ILE A 177 -17.71 -4.66 -21.75
C ILE A 177 -18.12 -3.22 -21.42
N PRO A 178 -19.33 -2.99 -20.85
CA PRO A 178 -19.71 -1.66 -20.39
C PRO A 178 -18.63 -1.07 -19.50
N GLU A 179 -18.35 0.22 -19.63
CA GLU A 179 -17.23 0.89 -18.95
C GLU A 179 -17.26 0.67 -17.43
N ILE A 180 -18.45 0.62 -16.84
CA ILE A 180 -18.70 0.32 -15.43
C ILE A 180 -18.19 -1.05 -14.96
N TYR A 181 -17.97 -2.01 -15.88
CA TYR A 181 -17.55 -3.39 -15.58
C TYR A 181 -16.11 -3.71 -16.01
N ARG A 182 -15.38 -2.78 -16.63
CA ARG A 182 -13.99 -3.04 -17.08
C ARG A 182 -13.01 -3.29 -15.94
N GLU A 183 -13.32 -2.72 -14.77
CA GLU A 183 -12.56 -2.91 -13.53
C GLU A 183 -13.30 -3.82 -12.52
N ALA A 184 -14.29 -4.58 -12.98
CA ALA A 184 -15.04 -5.49 -12.15
C ALA A 184 -14.34 -6.85 -12.00
N TYR A 185 -14.62 -7.51 -10.87
CA TYR A 185 -14.19 -8.86 -10.56
C TYR A 185 -15.42 -9.73 -10.33
N GLN A 186 -15.46 -10.90 -10.95
CA GLN A 186 -16.55 -11.86 -10.80
C GLN A 186 -16.17 -12.92 -9.77
N VAL A 187 -17.11 -13.27 -8.89
CA VAL A 187 -16.91 -14.40 -7.97
C VAL A 187 -16.74 -15.69 -8.76
N THR A 188 -15.67 -16.43 -8.48
CA THR A 188 -15.38 -17.71 -9.13
C THR A 188 -15.49 -18.87 -8.15
N GLU A 189 -14.97 -18.69 -6.93
CA GLU A 189 -14.86 -19.78 -5.96
C GLU A 189 -15.04 -19.29 -4.53
N GLY A 190 -15.36 -20.22 -3.62
CA GLY A 190 -15.41 -19.94 -2.20
C GLY A 190 -15.06 -21.16 -1.37
N PHE A 191 -14.34 -20.92 -0.28
CA PHE A 191 -13.68 -21.96 0.49
C PHE A 191 -14.08 -21.87 1.96
N ALA A 192 -14.53 -22.99 2.52
CA ALA A 192 -14.67 -23.13 3.95
C ALA A 192 -13.27 -23.27 4.57
N ILE A 193 -12.92 -22.37 5.48
CA ILE A 193 -11.66 -22.43 6.23
C ILE A 193 -11.95 -22.49 7.73
N ASP A 194 -10.95 -22.88 8.50
CA ASP A 194 -10.97 -22.76 9.96
C ASP A 194 -10.01 -21.64 10.41
N GLU A 195 -9.95 -21.39 11.72
CA GLU A 195 -9.13 -20.31 12.27
C GLU A 195 -7.61 -20.56 12.08
N SER A 196 -7.19 -21.81 11.82
CA SER A 196 -5.76 -22.12 11.59
C SER A 196 -5.21 -21.50 10.32
N TYR A 197 -6.09 -21.14 9.36
CA TYR A 197 -5.71 -20.35 8.19
C TYR A 197 -4.96 -19.07 8.57
N PHE A 198 -5.38 -18.40 9.66
CA PHE A 198 -4.78 -17.14 10.07
C PHE A 198 -3.38 -17.31 10.67
N ASP A 199 -3.06 -18.49 11.22
CA ASP A 199 -1.72 -18.80 11.75
C ASP A 199 -0.66 -18.87 10.63
N TRP A 200 -1.09 -19.20 9.41
CA TRP A 200 -0.23 -19.28 8.22
C TRP A 200 -0.32 -18.05 7.33
N SER A 201 -1.28 -17.16 7.57
CA SER A 201 -1.44 -15.90 6.81
C SER A 201 -0.51 -14.81 7.34
N ASP A 202 0.06 -14.02 6.44
CA ASP A 202 0.90 -12.89 6.84
C ASP A 202 0.04 -11.84 7.57
N SER A 203 0.37 -11.56 8.82
CA SER A 203 -0.32 -10.58 9.68
C SER A 203 -0.03 -9.13 9.29
N ARG A 204 0.83 -8.89 8.28
CA ARG A 204 1.04 -7.55 7.72
C ARG A 204 -0.26 -7.08 7.08
N GLU A 205 -0.85 -6.01 7.64
CA GLU A 205 -2.04 -5.38 7.07
C GLU A 205 -1.77 -5.00 5.61
N VAL A 206 -2.40 -5.75 4.71
CA VAL A 206 -2.56 -5.34 3.34
C VAL A 206 -3.52 -4.15 3.34
N ASN A 207 -2.98 -2.95 3.23
CA ASN A 207 -3.76 -1.75 2.92
C ASN A 207 -4.22 -1.77 1.45
N ALA A 208 -4.83 -2.87 1.01
CA ALA A 208 -5.50 -3.00 -0.26
C ALA A 208 -6.98 -3.25 0.00
N SER A 209 -7.80 -2.40 -0.59
CA SER A 209 -9.25 -2.50 -0.54
C SER A 209 -9.79 -2.63 -1.95
N VAL A 210 -11.01 -3.13 -2.05
CA VAL A 210 -11.80 -3.15 -3.28
C VAL A 210 -13.15 -2.54 -2.95
N GLU A 211 -13.66 -1.70 -3.84
CA GLU A 211 -15.02 -1.18 -3.70
C GLU A 211 -16.03 -2.30 -3.97
N MET A 212 -17.03 -2.43 -3.10
CA MET A 212 -18.04 -3.49 -3.19
C MET A 212 -18.76 -3.52 -4.56
N ASN A 213 -18.98 -2.36 -5.20
CA ASN A 213 -19.62 -2.26 -6.51
C ASN A 213 -18.78 -2.83 -7.67
N ARG A 214 -17.48 -3.11 -7.44
CA ARG A 214 -16.61 -3.80 -8.41
C ARG A 214 -16.70 -5.31 -8.26
N LEU A 215 -17.27 -5.83 -7.17
CA LEU A 215 -17.43 -7.26 -6.95
C LEU A 215 -18.78 -7.71 -7.50
N VAL A 216 -18.76 -8.57 -8.49
CA VAL A 216 -19.94 -9.00 -9.25
C VAL A 216 -20.26 -10.46 -8.94
N GLY A 217 -21.55 -10.72 -8.81
CA GLY A 217 -22.09 -12.05 -8.53
C GLY A 217 -22.14 -12.36 -7.03
N GLY A 218 -22.76 -13.50 -6.73
CA GLY A 218 -22.89 -14.00 -5.38
C GLY A 218 -22.76 -15.51 -5.39
N MET A 219 -22.36 -16.07 -4.25
CA MET A 219 -22.35 -17.51 -4.05
C MET A 219 -22.91 -17.84 -2.67
N PRO A 220 -23.44 -19.05 -2.47
CA PRO A 220 -23.85 -19.49 -1.15
C PRO A 220 -22.68 -19.47 -0.16
N CYS A 221 -22.97 -19.27 1.13
CA CYS A 221 -21.93 -19.33 2.16
C CYS A 221 -21.23 -20.70 2.16
N PRO A 222 -19.90 -20.75 2.00
CA PRO A 222 -19.15 -22.02 1.99
C PRO A 222 -19.30 -22.85 3.28
N GLN A 223 -19.60 -22.19 4.40
CA GLN A 223 -19.73 -22.85 5.71
C GLN A 223 -21.12 -23.42 5.99
N CYS A 224 -22.17 -22.71 5.56
CA CYS A 224 -23.53 -23.02 6.03
C CYS A 224 -24.58 -23.09 4.92
N GLY A 225 -24.21 -22.81 3.66
CA GLY A 225 -25.12 -22.78 2.52
C GLY A 225 -26.10 -21.60 2.53
N GLY A 226 -25.82 -20.54 3.30
CA GLY A 226 -26.68 -19.36 3.34
C GLY A 226 -26.70 -18.61 2.00
N ALA A 227 -27.84 -18.01 1.64
CA ALA A 227 -28.09 -17.50 0.29
C ALA A 227 -27.12 -16.41 -0.18
N PHE A 228 -26.64 -15.56 0.75
CA PHE A 228 -25.75 -14.46 0.46
C PHE A 228 -24.47 -14.58 1.27
N SER A 229 -23.30 -14.64 0.62
CA SER A 229 -22.00 -14.72 1.30
C SER A 229 -21.27 -13.38 1.42
N MET A 230 -21.81 -12.31 0.82
CA MET A 230 -21.16 -10.99 0.72
C MET A 230 -22.03 -9.89 1.34
N THR A 231 -22.30 -9.96 2.64
CA THR A 231 -22.90 -8.86 3.39
C THR A 231 -21.81 -8.11 4.16
N VAL A 232 -21.75 -6.78 4.03
CA VAL A 232 -20.74 -5.95 4.68
C VAL A 232 -21.34 -5.25 5.90
N CYS A 233 -20.74 -5.43 7.07
CA CYS A 233 -21.12 -4.71 8.28
C CYS A 233 -20.43 -3.33 8.32
N GLY A 234 -21.01 -2.35 9.02
CA GLY A 234 -20.36 -1.05 9.28
C GLY A 234 -19.05 -1.14 10.07
N CYS A 235 -18.70 -2.30 10.65
CA CYS A 235 -17.36 -2.54 11.19
C CYS A 235 -16.31 -2.97 10.13
N GLY A 236 -16.71 -3.05 8.85
CA GLY A 236 -15.87 -3.52 7.73
C GLY A 236 -15.84 -5.05 7.55
N GLY A 237 -16.47 -5.82 8.45
CA GLY A 237 -16.47 -7.28 8.38
C GLY A 237 -17.47 -7.82 7.37
N VAL A 238 -17.03 -8.75 6.53
CA VAL A 238 -17.87 -9.47 5.55
C VAL A 238 -18.46 -10.72 6.19
N PHE A 239 -19.75 -10.99 5.99
CA PHE A 239 -20.41 -12.16 6.56
C PHE A 239 -21.57 -12.63 5.68
N CYS A 240 -22.02 -13.85 5.95
CA CYS A 240 -23.13 -14.44 5.20
C CYS A 240 -24.48 -14.17 5.87
N THR A 241 -25.54 -14.13 5.07
CA THR A 241 -26.93 -13.98 5.50
C THR A 241 -27.86 -14.86 4.66
N ASN A 242 -29.11 -14.99 5.09
CA ASN A 242 -30.17 -15.72 4.36
C ASN A 242 -31.19 -14.78 3.69
N GLY A 243 -30.85 -13.50 3.56
CA GLY A 243 -31.73 -12.49 2.98
C GLY A 243 -31.78 -11.20 3.82
N PRO A 244 -32.60 -10.23 3.37
CA PRO A 244 -32.77 -8.97 4.05
C PRO A 244 -33.40 -9.12 5.43
N GLY A 245 -33.36 -8.05 6.21
CA GLY A 245 -33.89 -7.97 7.58
C GLY A 245 -32.80 -7.84 8.64
N VAL A 246 -33.18 -8.05 9.90
CA VAL A 246 -32.26 -7.88 11.03
C VAL A 246 -31.25 -9.02 11.08
N GLN A 247 -29.98 -8.69 10.89
CA GLN A 247 -28.87 -9.65 10.94
C GLN A 247 -27.84 -9.24 11.99
N THR A 248 -27.14 -10.22 12.55
CA THR A 248 -26.11 -10.02 13.58
C THR A 248 -24.74 -10.30 13.01
N CYS A 249 -23.87 -9.28 13.00
CA CYS A 249 -22.51 -9.41 12.50
C CYS A 249 -21.71 -10.38 13.39
N PRO A 250 -21.13 -11.46 12.83
CA PRO A 250 -20.32 -12.41 13.60
C PRO A 250 -18.94 -11.87 14.02
N TRP A 251 -18.51 -10.72 13.46
CA TRP A 251 -17.25 -10.08 13.81
C TRP A 251 -17.34 -9.19 15.04
N CYS A 252 -18.35 -8.32 15.10
CA CYS A 252 -18.49 -7.33 16.17
C CYS A 252 -19.70 -7.57 17.09
N GLY A 253 -20.55 -8.55 16.79
CA GLY A 253 -21.74 -8.89 17.59
C GLY A 253 -22.91 -7.92 17.47
N LYS A 254 -22.79 -6.82 16.71
CA LYS A 254 -23.87 -5.84 16.52
C LYS A 254 -24.93 -6.37 15.55
N SER A 255 -26.19 -6.13 15.87
CA SER A 255 -27.32 -6.36 14.98
C SER A 255 -27.67 -5.10 14.21
N GLY A 256 -28.07 -5.25 12.95
CA GLY A 256 -28.51 -4.16 12.08
C GLY A 256 -29.44 -4.68 10.99
N GLU A 257 -30.20 -3.78 10.40
CA GLU A 257 -31.04 -4.09 9.25
C GLU A 257 -30.16 -4.18 8.00
N VAL A 258 -30.27 -5.30 7.28
CA VAL A 258 -29.59 -5.55 6.01
C VAL A 258 -30.64 -5.45 4.92
N SER A 259 -30.38 -4.62 3.93
CA SER A 259 -31.20 -4.47 2.72
C SER A 259 -30.40 -4.91 1.49
N GLU A 260 -31.12 -5.14 0.38
CA GLU A 260 -30.47 -5.33 -0.91
C GLU A 260 -29.79 -4.05 -1.38
N VAL A 261 -28.72 -4.21 -2.16
CA VAL A 261 -27.97 -3.10 -2.75
C VAL A 261 -28.77 -2.53 -3.92
N THR A 262 -29.09 -1.24 -3.86
CA THR A 262 -29.72 -0.48 -4.96
C THR A 262 -28.70 0.38 -5.68
N THR A 263 -29.05 0.94 -6.84
CA THR A 263 -28.17 1.86 -7.61
C THR A 263 -27.77 3.11 -6.83
N ASP A 264 -28.54 3.49 -5.82
CA ASP A 264 -28.29 4.67 -4.96
C ASP A 264 -27.50 4.33 -3.70
N THR A 265 -27.16 3.04 -3.50
CA THR A 265 -26.39 2.61 -2.33
C THR A 265 -24.92 2.98 -2.52
N PRO A 266 -24.32 3.81 -1.64
CA PRO A 266 -22.91 4.16 -1.73
C PRO A 266 -22.03 2.90 -1.61
N SER A 267 -20.98 2.81 -2.43
CA SER A 267 -20.06 1.69 -2.37
C SER A 267 -19.30 1.70 -1.04
N ILE A 268 -19.08 0.50 -0.50
CA ILE A 268 -18.32 0.30 0.73
C ILE A 268 -16.98 -0.32 0.32
N SER A 269 -15.89 0.22 0.87
CA SER A 269 -14.55 -0.33 0.66
C SER A 269 -14.34 -1.57 1.53
N ILE A 270 -13.96 -2.68 0.91
CA ILE A 270 -13.75 -3.98 1.54
C ILE A 270 -12.26 -4.29 1.58
N LYS A 271 -11.74 -4.67 2.76
CA LYS A 271 -10.34 -5.11 2.90
C LYS A 271 -10.11 -6.44 2.17
N ARG A 272 -9.02 -6.53 1.40
CA ARG A 272 -8.55 -7.76 0.75
C ARG A 272 -7.70 -8.57 1.73
N SER A 273 -7.69 -9.89 1.61
CA SER A 273 -6.73 -10.71 2.37
C SER A 273 -5.34 -10.63 1.77
N SER A 274 -4.30 -10.64 2.62
CA SER A 274 -2.96 -11.10 2.24
C SER A 274 -3.07 -12.57 1.86
N GLY A 275 -2.80 -12.87 0.60
CA GLY A 275 -2.35 -14.19 0.17
C GLY A 275 -0.83 -14.24 0.17
#